data_AF-A0A970S8Y5-F1
#
_entry.id   AF-A0A970S8Y5-F1
#
_cell.length_a   1.000
_cell.length_b   1.000
_cell.length_c   1.000
_cell.angle_alpha   90.00
_cell.angle_beta   90.00
_cell.angle_gamma   90.00
#
_symmetry.space_group_name_H-M   'P 1'
#
loop_
_entity.id
_entity.type
_entity.pdbx_description
1 polymer ?
#
loop_
_entity_poly.entity_id
_entity_poly.type
_entity_poly.pdbx_seq_one_letter_code
_entity_poly.pdbx_strand_id
1 'polypeptide(L)'
;MIKAVKTGRSIEEVLQEEFLRERAAVLAKAAEKLVSNLHQLEYIEEAIKDGSRSLFRIPCQESGLGTSETEVSTNGELTTEQINLRIDLFNAVREKAKTHYYYLIVTREALGLRKHHWVEKVYPIPPKKEYVKGK
;
A
#
# COMPACT_ATOMS: atom_id res chain seq x y z
N MET A 1 -20.26 57.52 -13.05
CA MET A 1 -19.53 57.43 -11.77
C MET A 1 -19.00 56.01 -11.57
N ILE A 2 -17.67 55.88 -11.60
CA ILE A 2 -16.76 54.98 -10.87
C ILE A 2 -17.35 53.73 -10.19
N LYS A 3 -16.80 52.54 -10.50
CA LYS A 3 -15.85 51.81 -9.61
C LYS A 3 -15.13 50.69 -10.36
N ALA A 4 -13.83 50.89 -10.56
CA ALA A 4 -12.89 49.84 -10.92
C ALA A 4 -12.69 48.91 -9.71
N VAL A 5 -12.99 47.63 -9.89
CA VAL A 5 -12.76 46.57 -8.92
C VAL A 5 -11.26 46.29 -8.89
N LYS A 6 -10.58 46.75 -7.84
CA LYS A 6 -9.17 46.45 -7.59
C LYS A 6 -9.10 45.13 -6.82
N THR A 7 -9.21 44.00 -7.51
CA THR A 7 -8.92 42.68 -6.92
C THR A 7 -7.42 42.41 -6.98
N GLY A 8 -6.67 43.08 -6.11
CA GLY A 8 -5.31 42.65 -5.77
C GLY A 8 -5.39 41.85 -4.49
N ARG A 9 -4.98 40.58 -4.51
CA ARG A 9 -4.77 39.80 -3.28
C ARG A 9 -3.78 40.56 -2.39
N SER A 10 -4.05 40.59 -1.09
CA SER A 10 -3.14 41.23 -0.14
C SER A 10 -1.81 40.47 -0.12
N ILE A 11 -0.70 41.18 0.13
CA ILE A 11 0.62 40.55 0.30
C ILE A 11 0.56 39.47 1.41
N GLU A 12 -0.20 39.74 2.47
CA GLU A 12 -0.44 38.81 3.58
C GLU A 12 -1.11 37.51 3.10
N GLU A 13 -2.12 37.61 2.23
CA GLU A 13 -2.84 36.43 1.70
C GLU A 13 -1.92 35.57 0.84
N VAL A 14 -1.06 36.21 0.02
CA VAL A 14 -0.09 35.51 -0.82
C VAL A 14 0.93 34.76 0.04
N LEU A 15 1.46 35.41 1.09
CA LEU A 15 2.41 34.78 2.01
C LEU A 15 1.79 33.61 2.77
N GLN A 16 0.55 33.74 3.23
CA GLN A 16 -0.17 32.65 3.89
C GLN A 16 -0.41 31.47 2.95
N GLU A 17 -0.77 31.74 1.69
CA GLU A 17 -0.96 30.69 0.69
C GLU A 17 0.34 29.93 0.40
N GLU A 18 1.44 30.63 0.18
CA GLU A 18 2.75 30.00 -0.08
C GLU A 18 3.21 29.16 1.13
N PHE A 19 3.05 29.66 2.35
CA PHE A 19 3.37 28.90 3.56
C PHE A 19 2.52 27.61 3.69
N LEU A 20 1.23 27.68 3.38
CA LEU A 20 0.36 26.52 3.38
C LEU A 20 0.77 25.52 2.27
N ARG A 21 1.16 26.02 1.10
CA ARG A 21 1.63 25.19 -0.02
C ARG A 21 2.91 24.45 0.33
N GLU A 22 3.88 25.12 0.93
CA GLU A 22 5.12 24.50 1.40
C GLU A 22 4.86 23.40 2.43
N ARG A 23 4.01 23.67 3.42
CA ARG A 23 3.61 22.66 4.42
C ARG A 23 2.95 21.44 3.77
N ALA A 24 2.06 21.67 2.79
CA ALA A 24 1.43 20.58 2.05
C ALA A 24 2.47 19.75 1.28
N ALA A 25 3.44 20.40 0.62
CA ALA A 25 4.51 19.73 -0.11
C ALA A 25 5.40 18.87 0.81
N VAL A 26 5.76 19.38 1.99
CA VAL A 26 6.54 18.64 2.99
C VAL A 26 5.78 17.39 3.46
N LEU A 27 4.48 17.53 3.77
CA LEU A 27 3.65 16.40 4.18
C LEU A 27 3.47 15.36 3.06
N ALA A 28 3.26 15.80 1.83
CA ALA A 28 3.17 14.92 0.68
C ALA A 28 4.47 14.12 0.51
N LYS A 29 5.62 14.79 0.64
CA LYS A 29 6.93 14.13 0.55
C LYS A 29 7.15 13.10 1.65
N ALA A 30 6.76 13.43 2.89
CA ALA A 30 6.84 12.50 4.01
C ALA A 30 5.93 11.27 3.82
N ALA A 31 4.75 11.45 3.21
CA ALA A 31 3.80 10.36 2.96
C ALA A 31 4.16 9.49 1.75
N GLU A 32 4.92 10.00 0.78
CA GLU A 32 5.22 9.33 -0.50
C GLU A 32 5.74 7.89 -0.32
N LYS A 33 6.74 7.71 0.54
CA LYS A 33 7.32 6.37 0.80
C LYS A 33 6.37 5.46 1.56
N LEU A 34 5.54 6.00 2.45
CA LEU A 34 4.50 5.22 3.11
C LEU A 34 3.50 4.69 2.09
N VAL A 35 2.96 5.56 1.22
CA VAL A 35 2.02 5.18 0.16
C VAL A 35 2.62 4.12 -0.76
N SER A 36 3.87 4.30 -1.18
CA SER A 36 4.57 3.30 -2.01
C SER A 36 4.67 1.94 -1.32
N ASN A 37 4.96 1.90 -0.02
CA ASN A 37 5.01 0.63 0.73
C ASN A 37 3.61 0.01 0.86
N LEU A 38 2.56 0.82 1.06
CA LEU A 38 1.18 0.31 1.14
C LEU A 38 0.72 -0.32 -0.18
N HIS A 39 1.00 0.31 -1.33
CA HIS A 39 0.74 -0.31 -2.63
C HIS A 39 1.54 -1.60 -2.84
N GLN A 40 2.79 -1.64 -2.37
CA GLN A 40 3.60 -2.86 -2.44
C GLN A 40 3.02 -3.97 -1.55
N LEU A 41 2.48 -3.64 -0.37
CA LEU A 41 1.80 -4.61 0.50
C LEU A 41 0.57 -5.19 -0.18
N GLU A 42 -0.26 -4.35 -0.81
CA GLU A 42 -1.44 -4.79 -1.56
C GLU A 42 -1.06 -5.73 -2.71
N TYR A 43 -0.03 -5.38 -3.48
CA TYR A 43 0.47 -6.23 -4.57
C TYR A 43 0.95 -7.61 -4.07
N ILE A 44 1.76 -7.63 -2.99
CA ILE A 44 2.25 -8.89 -2.42
C ILE A 44 1.08 -9.69 -1.83
N GLU A 45 0.11 -9.03 -1.22
CA GLU A 45 -1.06 -9.67 -0.64
C GLU A 45 -1.90 -10.38 -1.71
N GLU A 46 -2.17 -9.75 -2.86
CA GLU A 46 -2.84 -10.41 -3.97
C GLU A 46 -2.03 -11.59 -4.50
N ALA A 47 -0.70 -11.44 -4.63
CA ALA A 47 0.17 -12.55 -5.03
C ALA A 47 0.15 -13.73 -4.04
N ILE A 48 0.01 -13.48 -2.74
CA ILE A 48 -0.17 -14.52 -1.71
C ILE A 48 -1.54 -15.19 -1.85
N LYS A 49 -2.61 -14.40 -2.05
CA LYS A 49 -3.97 -14.91 -2.21
C LYS A 49 -4.08 -15.79 -3.45
N ASP A 50 -3.53 -15.37 -4.57
CA ASP A 50 -3.56 -16.11 -5.84
C ASP A 50 -2.80 -17.44 -5.72
N GLY A 51 -1.60 -17.42 -5.12
CA GLY A 51 -0.84 -18.65 -4.86
C GLY A 51 -1.57 -19.60 -3.93
N SER A 52 -2.19 -19.07 -2.87
CA SER A 52 -2.95 -19.89 -1.92
C SER A 52 -4.18 -20.52 -2.58
N ARG A 53 -4.93 -19.77 -3.41
CA ARG A 53 -6.08 -20.32 -4.16
C ARG A 53 -5.67 -21.44 -5.11
N SER A 54 -4.47 -21.36 -5.71
CA SER A 54 -3.93 -22.43 -6.54
C SER A 54 -3.68 -23.70 -5.73
N LEU A 55 -3.06 -23.58 -4.55
CA LEU A 55 -2.77 -24.72 -3.67
C LEU A 55 -4.01 -25.43 -3.11
N PHE A 56 -5.09 -24.68 -2.85
CA PHE A 56 -6.33 -25.22 -2.29
C PHE A 56 -7.39 -25.54 -3.35
N ARG A 57 -7.08 -25.40 -4.65
CA ARG A 57 -7.98 -25.81 -5.72
C ARG A 57 -8.07 -27.34 -5.71
N ILE A 58 -9.22 -27.87 -5.26
CA ILE A 58 -9.51 -29.30 -5.34
C ILE A 58 -9.52 -29.68 -6.82
N PRO A 59 -8.76 -30.71 -7.27
CA PRO A 59 -8.91 -31.23 -8.61
C PRO A 59 -10.32 -31.83 -8.72
N CYS A 60 -11.21 -31.17 -9.46
CA CYS A 60 -12.43 -31.82 -9.91
C CYS A 60 -12.01 -32.98 -10.80
N GLN A 61 -12.30 -34.21 -10.39
CA GLN A 61 -12.13 -35.39 -11.24
C GLN A 61 -13.08 -35.25 -12.43
N GLU A 62 -12.55 -34.83 -13.58
CA GLU A 62 -13.21 -35.12 -14.84
C GLU A 62 -12.96 -36.59 -15.17
N SER A 63 -13.96 -37.41 -14.84
CA SER A 63 -14.12 -38.73 -15.45
C SER A 63 -14.46 -38.52 -16.92
N GLY A 64 -13.51 -38.76 -17.83
CA GLY A 64 -13.72 -38.60 -19.26
C GLY A 64 -12.55 -39.03 -20.11
N LEU A 65 -12.55 -40.31 -20.48
CA LEU A 65 -11.73 -41.01 -21.47
C LEU A 65 -11.35 -40.14 -22.70
N GLY A 66 -10.05 -40.04 -23.03
CA GLY A 66 -9.62 -39.49 -24.33
C GLY A 66 -8.12 -39.22 -24.44
N THR A 67 -7.45 -39.99 -25.29
CA THR A 67 -6.03 -39.93 -25.67
C THR A 67 -5.53 -38.59 -26.22
N SER A 68 -4.25 -38.32 -25.92
CA SER A 68 -3.17 -37.83 -26.81
C SER A 68 -2.53 -36.48 -26.43
N GLU A 69 -1.22 -36.58 -26.22
CA GLU A 69 -0.16 -35.59 -26.51
C GLU A 69 -0.03 -34.36 -25.59
N THR A 70 0.94 -34.49 -24.68
CA THR A 70 1.94 -33.48 -24.30
C THR A 70 1.50 -32.02 -24.38
N GLU A 71 0.64 -31.62 -23.45
CA GLU A 71 0.63 -30.24 -22.97
C GLU A 71 1.19 -30.23 -21.56
N VAL A 72 2.49 -29.94 -21.44
CA VAL A 72 3.09 -29.50 -20.18
C VAL A 72 2.47 -28.15 -19.86
N SER A 73 1.29 -28.19 -19.25
CA SER A 73 0.65 -27.06 -18.61
C SER A 73 1.62 -26.54 -17.56
N THR A 74 2.30 -25.44 -17.87
CA THR A 74 3.02 -24.61 -16.90
C THR A 74 2.03 -23.84 -16.03
N ASN A 75 1.07 -24.54 -15.43
CA ASN A 75 0.32 -24.01 -14.30
C ASN A 75 1.19 -24.21 -13.06
N GLY A 76 2.17 -23.32 -12.90
CA GLY A 76 3.09 -23.32 -11.77
C GLY A 76 2.36 -23.08 -10.46
N GLU A 77 1.81 -24.14 -9.87
CA GLU A 77 1.33 -24.15 -8.50
C GLU A 77 2.47 -23.70 -7.59
N LEU A 78 2.27 -22.58 -6.92
CA LEU A 78 3.27 -22.04 -6.00
C LEU A 78 3.33 -22.93 -4.77
N THR A 79 4.52 -23.43 -4.43
CA THR A 79 4.68 -24.28 -3.24
C THR A 79 4.41 -23.49 -1.96
N THR A 80 4.10 -24.19 -0.87
CA THR A 80 3.94 -23.57 0.46
C THR A 80 5.16 -22.74 0.86
N GLU A 81 6.36 -23.19 0.50
CA GLU A 81 7.61 -22.47 0.74
C GLU A 81 7.66 -21.15 -0.03
N GLN A 82 7.27 -21.14 -1.30
CA GLN A 82 7.23 -19.93 -2.12
C GLN A 82 6.19 -18.92 -1.58
N ILE A 83 5.07 -19.39 -1.06
CA ILE A 83 4.09 -18.53 -0.40
C ILE A 83 4.65 -17.96 0.91
N ASN A 84 5.34 -18.78 1.71
CA ASN A 84 5.96 -18.32 2.96
C ASN A 84 7.06 -17.28 2.71
N LEU A 85 7.85 -17.42 1.64
CA LEU A 85 8.80 -16.38 1.21
C LEU A 85 8.11 -15.06 0.85
N ARG A 86 6.94 -15.11 0.22
CA ARG A 86 6.14 -13.91 -0.04
C ARG A 86 5.58 -13.31 1.24
N ILE A 87 5.21 -14.12 2.23
CA ILE A 87 4.78 -13.67 3.55
C ILE A 87 5.94 -12.97 4.28
N ASP A 88 7.16 -13.46 4.15
CA ASP A 88 8.35 -12.78 4.69
C ASP A 88 8.57 -11.42 4.05
N LEU A 89 8.50 -11.37 2.71
CA LEU A 89 8.60 -10.11 1.98
C LEU A 89 7.51 -9.12 2.42
N PHE A 90 6.25 -9.59 2.53
CA PHE A 90 5.12 -8.80 3.02
C PHE A 90 5.42 -8.23 4.42
N ASN A 91 5.86 -9.07 5.34
CA ASN A 91 6.16 -8.68 6.72
C ASN A 91 7.34 -7.69 6.78
N ALA A 92 8.35 -7.85 5.93
CA ALA A 92 9.47 -6.91 5.83
C ALA A 92 9.04 -5.53 5.29
N VAL A 93 8.23 -5.49 4.23
CA VAL A 93 7.66 -4.25 3.69
C VAL A 93 6.74 -3.58 4.71
N ARG A 94 6.01 -4.37 5.51
CA ARG A 94 5.14 -3.87 6.57
C ARG A 94 5.92 -3.13 7.65
N GLU A 95 7.07 -3.64 8.07
CA GLU A 95 7.92 -2.93 9.03
C GLU A 95 8.50 -1.64 8.42
N LYS A 96 8.84 -1.63 7.12
CA LYS A 96 9.20 -0.38 6.42
C LYS A 96 8.03 0.62 6.38
N ALA A 97 6.79 0.16 6.17
CA ALA A 97 5.61 1.00 6.18
C ALA A 97 5.42 1.65 7.57
N LYS A 98 5.56 0.88 8.66
CA LYS A 98 5.50 1.43 10.02
C LYS A 98 6.53 2.52 10.28
N THR A 99 7.78 2.34 9.84
CA THR A 99 8.83 3.35 9.98
C THR A 99 8.46 4.65 9.28
N HIS A 100 7.98 4.57 8.02
CA HIS A 100 7.56 5.77 7.29
C HIS A 100 6.28 6.39 7.85
N TYR A 101 5.37 5.58 8.40
CA TYR A 101 4.21 6.06 9.12
C TYR A 101 4.63 6.88 10.35
N TYR A 102 5.58 6.39 11.13
CA TYR A 102 6.14 7.13 12.26
C TYR A 102 6.74 8.47 11.81
N TYR A 103 7.52 8.49 10.73
CA TYR A 103 8.07 9.75 10.20
C TYR A 103 6.99 10.74 9.74
N LEU A 104 5.90 10.25 9.15
CA LEU A 104 4.77 11.10 8.79
C LEU A 104 4.12 11.72 10.04
N ILE A 105 3.96 10.95 11.11
CA ILE A 105 3.45 11.45 12.39
C ILE A 105 4.37 12.54 12.96
N VAL A 106 5.67 12.27 13.08
CA VAL A 106 6.65 13.23 13.60
C VAL A 106 6.67 14.52 12.76
N THR A 107 6.63 14.40 11.44
CA THR A 107 6.58 15.56 10.53
C THR A 107 5.32 16.40 10.77
N ARG A 108 4.17 15.74 10.95
CA ARG A 108 2.91 16.41 11.27
C ARG A 108 2.99 17.15 12.61
N GLU A 109 3.55 16.53 13.63
CA GLU A 109 3.71 17.15 14.96
C GLU A 109 4.62 18.38 14.92
N ALA A 110 5.75 18.29 14.20
CA ALA A 110 6.67 19.40 13.98
C ALA A 110 5.99 20.59 13.28
N LEU A 111 5.02 20.31 12.40
CA LEU A 111 4.18 21.31 11.75
C LEU A 111 2.92 21.70 12.57
N GLY A 112 2.82 21.27 13.83
CA GLY A 112 1.72 21.61 14.76
C GLY A 112 0.42 20.83 14.56
N LEU A 113 0.41 19.75 13.77
CA LEU A 113 -0.78 18.96 13.43
C LEU A 113 -0.96 17.75 14.37
N ARG A 114 -1.81 17.88 15.39
CA ARG A 114 -1.93 16.90 16.50
C ARG A 114 -3.07 15.86 16.39
N LYS A 115 -3.93 15.95 15.37
CA LYS A 115 -5.03 14.97 15.18
C LYS A 115 -4.50 13.73 14.46
N HIS A 116 -3.94 12.77 15.21
CA HIS A 116 -3.30 11.57 14.67
C HIS A 116 -4.28 10.46 14.28
N HIS A 117 -5.46 10.41 14.91
CA HIS A 117 -6.48 9.39 14.63
C HIS A 117 -7.01 9.39 13.18
N TRP A 118 -6.87 10.49 12.43
CA TRP A 118 -7.19 10.53 11.00
C TRP A 118 -6.11 9.86 10.15
N VAL A 119 -4.86 9.87 10.59
CA VAL A 119 -3.73 9.30 9.85
C VAL A 119 -3.87 7.77 9.80
N GLU A 120 -4.31 7.14 10.89
CA GLU A 120 -4.59 5.70 10.95
C GLU A 120 -5.69 5.30 9.96
N LYS A 121 -6.70 6.15 9.79
CA LYS A 121 -7.80 5.90 8.83
C LYS A 121 -7.36 6.08 7.38
N VAL A 122 -6.47 7.04 7.10
CA VAL A 122 -6.00 7.34 5.74
C VAL A 122 -4.91 6.39 5.29
N TYR A 123 -4.05 5.93 6.21
CA TYR A 123 -2.92 5.05 5.93
C TYR A 123 -2.98 3.77 6.78
N PRO A 124 -4.00 2.92 6.58
CA PRO A 124 -4.11 1.68 7.33
C PRO A 124 -2.96 0.74 6.96
N ILE A 125 -2.16 0.35 7.96
CA ILE A 125 -1.14 -0.69 7.78
C ILE A 125 -1.79 -2.04 8.11
N PRO A 126 -1.81 -3.01 7.16
CA PRO A 126 -2.42 -4.32 7.40
C PRO A 126 -1.73 -5.07 8.55
N PRO A 127 -2.40 -6.05 9.18
CA PRO A 127 -1.78 -6.89 10.21
C PRO A 127 -0.63 -7.73 9.65
N LYS A 128 0.24 -8.22 10.55
CA LYS A 128 1.32 -9.16 10.17
C LYS A 128 0.68 -10.46 9.65
N LYS A 129 1.25 -11.05 8.61
CA LYS A 129 0.79 -12.35 8.09
C LYS A 129 1.55 -13.50 8.75
N GLU A 130 0.83 -14.58 9.03
CA GLU A 130 1.37 -15.84 9.52
C GLU A 130 1.70 -16.78 8.36
N TYR A 131 2.62 -17.70 8.60
CA TYR A 131 2.99 -18.71 7.61
C TYR A 131 1.86 -19.69 7.35
N VAL A 132 1.79 -20.15 6.10
CA VAL A 132 0.95 -21.27 5.71
C VAL A 132 1.65 -22.55 6.15
N LYS A 133 0.92 -23.40 6.88
CA LYS A 133 1.39 -24.74 7.26
C LYS A 133 1.24 -25.67 6.05
N GLY A 134 2.32 -26.38 5.71
CA GLY A 134 2.23 -27.52 4.79
C GLY A 134 1.38 -28.63 5.40
N LYS A 135 0.69 -29.39 4.56
CA LYS A 135 0.12 -30.69 4.96
C LYS A 135 1.22 -31.71 5.16
#